data_AF-A0A8J7SKK6-F1
#
_entry.id   AF-A0A8J7SKK6-F1
#
_cell.length_a   1.000
_cell.length_b   1.000
_cell.length_c   1.000
_cell.angle_alpha   90.00
_cell.angle_beta   90.00
_cell.angle_gamma   90.00
#
_symmetry.space_group_name_H-M   'P 1'
#
loop_
_entity.id
_entity.type
_entity.pdbx_description
1 polymer ?
#
loop_
_entity_poly.entity_id
_entity_poly.type
_entity_poly.pdbx_seq_one_letter_code
_entity_poly.pdbx_strand_id
1 'polypeptide(L)'
;MTLDARKNELHDQETDGPEHENRVEPAEARETLRNARSAQMANRFGAAAWLFMNSASHRHLLLSDLEWLLVPALQLEQCRIIRSDGLPVAYAAWA
;
A
#
# COMPACT_ATOMS: atom_id res chain seq x y z
N MET A 1 4.88 -69.20 -11.01
CA MET A 1 3.70 -68.60 -11.67
C MET A 1 2.92 -67.93 -10.55
N THR A 2 2.91 -66.60 -10.56
CA THR A 2 2.84 -65.71 -9.39
C THR A 2 1.42 -65.40 -8.94
N LEU A 3 1.29 -65.45 -7.60
CA LEU A 3 0.34 -64.84 -6.67
C LEU A 3 -0.67 -63.77 -7.13
N ASP A 4 -1.90 -64.00 -6.67
CA ASP A 4 -2.78 -63.13 -5.87
C ASP A 4 -3.47 -61.85 -6.40
N ALA A 5 -4.66 -61.67 -5.81
CA ALA A 5 -5.35 -60.41 -5.57
C ALA A 5 -5.84 -59.58 -6.77
N ARG A 6 -7.00 -59.95 -7.32
CA ARG A 6 -7.92 -59.01 -7.99
C ARG A 6 -9.29 -59.02 -7.31
N LYS A 7 -9.35 -58.49 -6.09
CA LYS A 7 -10.60 -58.12 -5.45
C LYS A 7 -10.36 -56.81 -4.71
N ASN A 8 -11.33 -55.89 -4.82
CA ASN A 8 -11.33 -54.54 -4.22
C ASN A 8 -10.39 -53.58 -4.97
N GLU A 9 -10.78 -52.43 -5.52
CA GLU A 9 -11.68 -51.38 -5.03
C GLU A 9 -12.27 -50.61 -6.24
N LEU A 10 -13.60 -50.57 -6.39
CA LEU A 10 -14.33 -49.79 -7.40
C LEU A 10 -15.71 -49.41 -6.82
N HIS A 11 -15.70 -48.55 -5.81
CA HIS A 11 -16.78 -47.79 -5.14
C HIS A 11 -16.04 -47.15 -3.95
N ASP A 12 -15.89 -45.85 -3.78
CA ASP A 12 -16.74 -44.73 -4.11
C ASP A 12 -15.82 -43.49 -4.23
N GLN A 13 -15.76 -42.89 -5.42
CA GLN A 13 -15.30 -41.51 -5.53
C GLN A 13 -16.47 -40.60 -5.16
N GLU A 14 -16.67 -40.43 -3.85
CA GLU A 14 -17.40 -39.30 -3.31
C GLU A 14 -16.50 -38.07 -3.50
N THR A 15 -16.75 -37.34 -4.58
CA THR A 15 -16.10 -36.07 -4.86
C THR A 15 -16.58 -35.06 -3.82
N ASP A 16 -15.81 -34.93 -2.75
CA ASP A 16 -15.93 -33.86 -1.77
C ASP A 16 -15.80 -32.50 -2.49
N GLY A 17 -16.70 -31.58 -2.15
CA GLY A 17 -16.85 -30.29 -2.82
C GLY A 17 -15.65 -29.38 -2.58
N PRO A 18 -15.57 -28.22 -3.28
CA PRO A 18 -14.48 -27.29 -3.09
C PRO A 18 -14.58 -26.69 -1.69
N GLU A 19 -13.78 -27.24 -0.78
CA GLU A 19 -13.40 -26.62 0.46
C GLU A 19 -12.95 -25.19 0.18
N HIS A 20 -13.73 -24.24 0.69
CA HIS A 20 -13.38 -22.83 0.73
C HIS A 20 -12.15 -22.68 1.63
N GLU A 21 -10.98 -22.89 1.01
CA GLU A 21 -9.68 -22.59 1.56
C GLU A 21 -9.69 -21.10 1.91
N ASN A 22 -9.87 -20.85 3.20
CA ASN A 22 -9.71 -19.56 3.81
C ASN A 22 -8.25 -19.17 3.66
N ARG A 23 -7.89 -18.65 2.47
CA ARG A 23 -6.56 -18.14 2.14
C ARG A 23 -6.32 -16.92 2.99
N VAL A 24 -5.81 -17.15 4.20
CA VAL A 24 -5.20 -16.11 5.01
C VAL A 24 -3.99 -15.63 4.22
N GLU A 25 -4.17 -14.55 3.45
CA GLU A 25 -3.07 -13.80 2.83
C GLU A 25 -1.92 -13.68 3.84
N PRO A 26 -0.69 -14.13 3.50
CA PRO A 26 0.39 -14.29 4.45
C PRO A 26 0.66 -12.95 5.14
N ALA A 27 0.86 -12.95 6.46
CA ALA A 27 1.04 -11.75 7.27
C ALA A 27 2.16 -10.83 6.72
N GLU A 28 3.17 -11.41 6.10
CA GLU A 28 4.28 -10.73 5.42
C GLU A 28 3.83 -9.85 4.25
N ALA A 29 2.83 -10.28 3.46
CA ALA A 29 2.28 -9.51 2.35
C ALA A 29 1.59 -8.23 2.86
N ARG A 30 0.82 -8.35 3.95
CA ARG A 30 0.14 -7.21 4.60
C ARG A 30 1.14 -6.20 5.16
N GLU A 31 2.21 -6.69 5.77
CA GLU A 31 3.30 -5.87 6.28
C GLU A 31 4.04 -5.12 5.17
N THR A 32 4.37 -5.81 4.07
CA THR A 32 5.02 -5.20 2.90
C THR A 32 4.17 -4.06 2.32
N LEU A 33 2.86 -4.28 2.17
CA LEU A 33 1.92 -3.25 1.69
C LEU A 33 1.84 -2.06 2.64
N ARG A 34 1.77 -2.31 3.95
CA ARG A 34 1.76 -1.26 4.98
C ARG A 34 3.03 -0.41 4.89
N ASN A 35 4.19 -1.06 4.81
CA ASN A 35 5.48 -0.39 4.73
C ASN A 35 5.60 0.42 3.44
N ALA A 36 5.14 -0.11 2.30
CA ALA A 36 5.09 0.60 1.03
C ALA A 36 4.20 1.85 1.10
N ARG A 37 3.01 1.74 1.72
CA ARG A 37 2.11 2.88 1.93
C ARG A 37 2.74 3.95 2.83
N SER A 38 3.39 3.54 3.92
CA SER A 38 4.12 4.46 4.81
C SER A 38 5.27 5.16 4.10
N ALA A 39 6.04 4.43 3.29
CA ALA A 39 7.12 5.00 2.48
C ALA A 39 6.60 6.00 1.44
N GLN A 40 5.48 5.67 0.77
CA GLN A 40 4.82 6.58 -0.16
C GLN A 40 4.33 7.86 0.53
N MET A 41 3.73 7.72 1.72
CA MET A 41 3.29 8.86 2.54
C MET A 41 4.47 9.76 2.91
N ALA A 42 5.55 9.17 3.43
CA ALA A 42 6.76 9.90 3.79
C ALA A 42 7.39 10.61 2.57
N ASN A 43 7.40 9.96 1.39
CA ASN A 43 7.89 10.57 0.16
C ASN A 43 7.06 11.80 -0.26
N ARG A 44 5.73 11.68 -0.22
CA ARG A 44 4.82 12.79 -0.57
C ARG A 44 4.94 13.94 0.44
N PHE A 45 4.98 13.62 1.73
CA PHE A 45 5.17 14.62 2.78
C PHE A 45 6.51 15.36 2.63
N GLY A 46 7.60 14.62 2.44
CA GLY A 46 8.93 15.20 2.23
C GLY A 46 9.01 16.09 0.99
N ALA A 47 8.39 15.67 -0.12
CA ALA A 47 8.33 16.47 -1.35
C ALA A 47 7.53 17.77 -1.16
N ALA A 48 6.40 17.71 -0.45
CA ALA A 48 5.62 18.90 -0.13
C ALA A 48 6.38 19.83 0.85
N ALA A 49 6.94 19.29 1.93
CA ALA A 49 7.74 20.06 2.89
C ALA A 49 8.93 20.75 2.22
N TRP A 50 9.61 20.08 1.30
CA TRP A 50 10.69 20.67 0.49
C TRP A 50 10.21 21.86 -0.34
N LEU A 51 9.04 21.76 -0.98
CA LEU A 51 8.44 22.88 -1.72
C LEU A 51 8.13 24.08 -0.80
N PHE A 52 7.59 23.83 0.39
CA PHE A 52 7.32 24.89 1.37
C PHE A 52 8.61 25.56 1.84
N MET A 53 9.68 24.80 2.05
CA MET A 53 11.01 25.34 2.41
C MET A 53 11.64 26.17 1.29
N ASN A 54 11.36 25.85 0.03
CA ASN A 54 11.85 26.60 -1.13
C ASN A 54 10.97 27.81 -1.48
N SER A 55 9.83 27.99 -0.83
CA SER A 55 8.93 29.13 -1.03
C SER A 55 9.24 30.24 -0.01
N ALA A 56 9.52 31.45 -0.50
CA ALA A 56 9.88 32.60 0.35
C ALA A 56 8.82 32.92 1.42
N SER A 57 7.54 32.73 1.09
CA SER A 57 6.42 32.98 2.01
C SER A 57 6.25 31.90 3.08
N HIS A 58 6.78 30.70 2.86
CA HIS A 58 6.48 29.52 3.68
C HIS A 58 7.70 28.92 4.40
N ARG A 59 8.92 29.36 4.06
CA ARG A 59 10.18 28.85 4.62
C ARG A 59 10.34 29.02 6.15
N HIS A 60 9.52 29.86 6.77
CA HIS A 60 9.56 30.14 8.20
C HIS A 60 8.44 29.44 8.98
N LEU A 61 7.61 28.63 8.31
CA LEU A 61 6.60 27.84 8.99
C LEU A 61 7.25 26.78 9.87
N LEU A 62 6.65 26.54 11.03
CA LEU A 62 7.10 25.47 11.92
C LEU A 62 6.74 24.12 11.30
N LEU A 63 7.52 23.08 11.64
CA LEU A 63 7.22 21.73 11.18
C LEU A 63 5.83 21.27 11.63
N SER A 64 5.39 21.70 12.81
CA SER A 64 4.03 21.43 13.31
C SER A 64 2.95 22.06 12.44
N ASP A 65 3.18 23.28 11.92
CA ASP A 65 2.21 23.94 11.02
C ASP A 65 2.15 23.21 9.67
N LEU A 66 3.30 22.74 9.17
CA LEU A 66 3.36 21.92 7.97
C LEU A 66 2.66 20.57 8.16
N GLU A 67 2.84 19.93 9.31
CA GLU A 67 2.14 18.68 9.67
C GLU A 67 0.63 18.89 9.61
N TRP A 68 0.14 19.95 10.25
CA TRP A 68 -1.28 20.31 10.25
C TRP A 68 -1.85 20.56 8.85
N LEU A 69 -1.11 21.26 7.98
CA LEU A 69 -1.56 21.58 6.62
C LEU A 69 -1.48 20.39 5.65
N LEU A 70 -0.43 19.58 5.76
CA LEU A 70 -0.12 18.55 4.77
C LEU A 70 -0.75 17.20 5.09
N VAL A 71 -0.76 16.78 6.36
CA VAL A 71 -1.21 15.44 6.76
C VAL A 71 -2.66 15.16 6.37
N PRO A 72 -3.65 16.05 6.63
CA PRO A 72 -5.03 15.78 6.28
C PRO A 72 -5.24 15.61 4.76
N ALA A 73 -4.67 16.50 3.96
CA ALA A 73 -4.78 16.46 2.51
C ALA A 73 -4.06 15.26 1.89
N LEU A 74 -2.98 14.78 2.53
CA LEU A 74 -2.28 13.56 2.11
C LEU A 74 -3.05 12.30 2.47
N GLN A 75 -3.61 12.23 3.69
CA GLN A 75 -4.40 11.09 4.17
C GLN A 75 -5.68 10.87 3.36
N LEU A 76 -6.35 11.95 2.98
CA LEU A 76 -7.56 11.93 2.16
C LEU A 76 -7.29 11.84 0.65
N GLU A 77 -6.01 11.83 0.25
CA GLU A 77 -5.58 11.91 -1.14
C GLU A 77 -6.11 13.14 -1.90
N GLN A 78 -6.51 14.19 -1.18
CA GLN A 78 -7.01 15.46 -1.70
C GLN A 78 -5.89 16.46 -1.99
N CYS A 79 -4.77 15.97 -2.52
CA CYS A 79 -3.68 16.82 -2.97
C CYS A 79 -2.91 16.21 -4.14
N ARG A 80 -2.30 17.09 -4.93
CA ARG A 80 -1.44 16.73 -6.06
C ARG A 80 -0.12 17.46 -5.95
N ILE A 81 0.96 16.70 -6.04
CA ILE A 81 2.33 17.21 -6.19
C ILE A 81 2.65 17.15 -7.68
N ILE A 82 2.89 18.32 -8.28
CA ILE A 82 3.28 18.45 -9.68
C ILE A 82 4.80 18.37 -9.72
N ARG A 83 5.34 17.56 -10.64
CA ARG A 83 6.78 17.36 -10.82
C ARG A 83 7.20 17.79 -12.22
N SER A 84 8.37 18.41 -12.33
CA SER A 84 9.09 18.67 -13.59
C SER A 84 10.47 18.04 -13.47
N ASP A 85 10.90 17.30 -14.49
CA ASP A 85 12.24 16.66 -14.52
C ASP A 85 12.54 15.79 -13.27
N GLY A 86 11.49 15.16 -12.72
CA GLY A 86 11.56 14.34 -11.52
C GLY A 86 11.52 15.11 -10.20
N LEU A 87 11.71 16.43 -10.21
CA LEU A 87 11.69 17.31 -9.04
C LEU A 87 10.28 17.85 -8.77
N PRO A 88 9.85 17.94 -7.50
CA PRO A 88 8.59 18.59 -7.17
C PRO A 88 8.69 20.09 -7.44
N VAL A 89 7.72 20.65 -8.17
CA VAL A 89 7.70 22.09 -8.54
C VAL A 89 6.49 22.83 -7.98
N ALA A 90 5.40 22.12 -7.70
CA ALA A 90 4.21 22.71 -7.09
C ALA A 90 3.43 21.69 -6.26
N TYR A 91 2.68 22.20 -5.30
CA TYR A 91 1.76 21.47 -4.45
C TYR A 91 0.40 22.15 -4.50
N ALA A 92 -0.65 21.38 -4.73
CA ALA A 92 -2.03 21.84 -4.69
C ALA A 92 -2.87 20.89 -3.84
N ALA A 93 -3.73 21.43 -2.99
CA ALA A 93 -4.66 20.67 -2.15
C ALA A 93 -6.07 21.26 -2.26
N TRP A 94 -7.08 20.43 -2.00
CA TRP A 94 -8.49 20.81 -1.99
C TRP A 94 -9.20 20.15 -0.81
N ALA A 95 -10.39 20.66 -0.47
CA ALA A 95 -11.26 20.14 0.59
C ALA A 95 -12.71 20.20 0.12
#